data_AF-A0A2V9CEE2-F1
#
_entry.id   AF-A0A2V9CEE2-F1
#
_cell.length_a   1.000
_cell.length_b   1.000
_cell.length_c   1.000
_cell.angle_alpha   90.00
_cell.angle_beta   90.00
_cell.angle_gamma   90.00
#
_symmetry.space_group_name_H-M   'P 1'
#
loop_
_entity.id
_entity.type
_entity.pdbx_description
1 polymer ?
#
loop_
_entity_poly.entity_id
_entity_poly.type
_entity_poly.pdbx_seq_one_letter_code
_entity_poly.pdbx_strand_id
1 'polypeptide(L)'
;MGHPMRIKIIGDNDCARALRGLLRKAGFAVSEYLPPELVKDLPGGGYVVYIDPAPGAGPGGGTIHFDSVDCELEANILRHVTALWKSPVGLNRPGGRVHSDQEIRILVPLGNEAAALAVEFGVLRGLTDTVHGPSRSGGSGTGRLSRPWRTWYRKLFGGKA
;
A
#
# COMPACT_ATOMS: atom_id res chain seq x y z
N MET A 1 -21.87 10.76 9.40
CA MET A 1 -20.82 9.80 9.78
C MET A 1 -20.01 9.49 8.54
N GLY A 2 -18.69 9.72 8.52
CA GLY A 2 -17.89 9.37 7.35
C GLY A 2 -17.86 7.84 7.18
N HIS A 3 -18.12 7.35 5.96
CA HIS A 3 -17.96 5.94 5.68
C HIS A 3 -16.46 5.57 5.77
N PRO A 4 -16.08 4.52 6.51
CA PRO A 4 -14.68 4.13 6.62
C PRO A 4 -14.17 3.71 5.25
N MET A 5 -13.02 4.25 4.85
CA MET A 5 -12.44 3.95 3.54
C MET A 5 -12.10 2.45 3.44
N ARG A 6 -12.59 1.81 2.37
CA ARG A 6 -12.44 0.38 2.17
C ARG A 6 -11.27 0.05 1.27
N ILE A 7 -10.52 -0.96 1.67
CA ILE A 7 -9.39 -1.48 0.91
C ILE A 7 -9.65 -2.94 0.60
N LYS A 8 -9.55 -3.34 -0.67
CA LYS A 8 -9.57 -4.76 -1.06
C LYS A 8 -8.15 -5.16 -1.44
N ILE A 9 -7.67 -6.23 -0.80
CA ILE A 9 -6.39 -6.86 -1.16
C ILE A 9 -6.71 -8.13 -1.94
N ILE A 10 -6.18 -8.23 -3.16
CA ILE A 10 -6.23 -9.44 -3.98
C ILE A 10 -4.83 -10.06 -4.01
N GLY A 11 -4.76 -11.37 -3.81
CA GLY A 11 -3.52 -12.12 -3.67
C GLY A 11 -3.57 -13.04 -2.46
N ASP A 12 -2.99 -14.22 -2.60
CA ASP A 12 -2.96 -15.31 -1.62
C ASP A 12 -1.54 -15.67 -1.16
N ASN A 13 -0.54 -14.85 -1.50
CA ASN A 13 0.81 -14.96 -0.94
C ASN A 13 0.89 -14.35 0.47
N ASP A 14 2.00 -14.64 1.16
CA ASP A 14 2.21 -14.21 2.54
C ASP A 14 2.27 -12.69 2.69
N CYS A 15 2.82 -11.98 1.70
CA CYS A 15 2.83 -10.52 1.66
C CYS A 15 1.39 -9.96 1.65
N ALA A 16 0.50 -10.52 0.82
CA ALA A 16 -0.91 -10.13 0.80
C ALA A 16 -1.63 -10.42 2.13
N ARG A 17 -1.33 -11.54 2.80
CA ARG A 17 -1.89 -11.88 4.12
C ARG A 17 -1.41 -10.91 5.20
N ALA A 18 -0.10 -10.65 5.25
CA ALA A 18 0.51 -9.73 6.19
C ALA A 18 -0.04 -8.30 6.02
N LEU A 19 -0.13 -7.83 4.77
CA LEU A 19 -0.68 -6.52 4.44
C LEU A 19 -2.13 -6.34 4.91
N ARG A 20 -3.01 -7.36 4.73
CA ARG A 20 -4.38 -7.31 5.28
C ARG A 20 -4.36 -7.11 6.79
N GLY A 21 -3.50 -7.85 7.50
CA GLY A 21 -3.34 -7.71 8.95
C GLY A 21 -2.87 -6.33 9.37
N LEU A 22 -1.89 -5.75 8.67
CA LEU A 22 -1.38 -4.41 8.90
C LEU A 22 -2.44 -3.33 8.66
N LEU A 23 -3.20 -3.42 7.57
CA LEU A 23 -4.25 -2.46 7.24
C LEU A 23 -5.38 -2.47 8.27
N ARG A 24 -5.81 -3.66 8.71
CA ARG A 24 -6.80 -3.78 9.79
C ARG A 24 -6.29 -3.14 11.09
N LYS A 25 -5.03 -3.39 11.46
CA LYS A 25 -4.40 -2.77 12.64
C LYS A 25 -4.30 -1.24 12.53
N ALA A 26 -4.15 -0.71 11.32
CA ALA A 26 -4.14 0.72 11.05
C ALA A 26 -5.55 1.35 11.01
N GLY A 27 -6.62 0.54 11.12
CA GLY A 27 -8.01 0.99 11.17
C GLY A 27 -8.70 1.09 9.82
N PHE A 28 -8.12 0.54 8.75
CA PHE A 28 -8.79 0.42 7.46
C PHE A 28 -9.84 -0.68 7.47
N ALA A 29 -10.94 -0.44 6.75
CA ALA A 29 -11.95 -1.47 6.51
C ALA A 29 -11.49 -2.37 5.35
N VAL A 30 -10.83 -3.49 5.68
CA VAL A 30 -10.37 -4.44 4.66
C VAL A 30 -11.53 -5.31 4.18
N SER A 31 -11.83 -5.27 2.88
CA SER A 31 -12.91 -6.01 2.23
C SER A 31 -12.40 -7.33 1.65
N GLU A 32 -12.95 -8.45 2.11
CA GLU A 32 -12.60 -9.78 1.58
C GLU A 32 -13.60 -10.24 0.50
N TYR A 33 -14.91 -10.02 0.74
CA TYR A 33 -15.99 -10.65 -0.04
C TYR A 33 -16.52 -9.80 -1.19
N LEU A 34 -16.39 -8.48 -1.14
CA LEU A 34 -16.95 -7.62 -2.19
C LEU A 34 -16.11 -7.72 -3.46
N PRO A 35 -16.72 -7.79 -4.66
CA PRO A 35 -16.02 -7.61 -5.93
C PRO A 35 -15.22 -6.29 -5.97
N PRO A 36 -14.05 -6.25 -6.66
CA PRO A 36 -13.24 -5.03 -6.84
C PRO A 36 -14.02 -3.82 -7.33
N GLU A 37 -14.94 -4.05 -8.26
CA GLU A 37 -15.77 -3.05 -8.93
C GLU A 37 -16.69 -2.39 -7.90
N LEU A 38 -17.36 -3.19 -7.08
CA LEU A 38 -18.21 -2.68 -6.01
C LEU A 38 -17.42 -1.94 -4.93
N VAL A 39 -16.16 -2.31 -4.66
CA VAL A 39 -15.34 -1.59 -3.67
C VAL A 39 -15.07 -0.16 -4.11
N LYS A 40 -14.85 0.05 -5.41
CA LYS A 40 -14.60 1.36 -6.02
C LYS A 40 -15.85 2.25 -6.02
N ASP A 41 -17.02 1.65 -6.26
CA ASP A 41 -18.30 2.35 -6.38
C ASP A 41 -19.00 2.66 -5.05
N LEU A 42 -18.47 2.18 -3.92
CA LEU A 42 -19.10 2.39 -2.61
C LEU A 42 -19.07 3.87 -2.17
N PRO A 43 -20.07 4.30 -1.37
CA PRO A 43 -20.07 5.62 -0.75
C PRO A 43 -18.78 5.86 0.09
N GLY A 44 -18.00 6.87 -0.29
CA GLY A 44 -16.70 7.17 0.30
C GLY A 44 -15.49 6.66 -0.48
N GLY A 45 -15.71 5.90 -1.57
CA GLY A 45 -14.67 5.34 -2.42
C GLY A 45 -13.88 4.21 -1.76
N GLY A 46 -13.19 3.43 -2.58
CA GLY A 46 -12.33 2.34 -2.11
C GLY A 46 -11.18 2.08 -3.05
N TYR A 47 -10.13 1.46 -2.50
CA TYR A 47 -8.93 1.11 -3.24
C TYR A 47 -8.81 -0.40 -3.39
N VAL A 48 -8.34 -0.84 -4.56
CA VAL A 48 -8.04 -2.25 -4.84
C VAL A 48 -6.55 -2.40 -5.07
N VAL A 49 -5.91 -3.26 -4.27
CA VAL A 49 -4.48 -3.55 -4.37
C VAL A 49 -4.31 -5.03 -4.70
N TYR A 50 -3.71 -5.32 -5.85
CA TYR A 50 -3.29 -6.67 -6.22
C TYR A 50 -1.84 -6.87 -5.80
N ILE A 51 -1.58 -7.95 -5.05
CA ILE A 51 -0.25 -8.37 -4.66
C ILE A 51 -0.03 -9.75 -5.28
N ASP A 52 0.70 -9.80 -6.38
CA ASP A 52 0.97 -11.04 -7.12
C ASP A 52 2.46 -11.40 -7.01
N PRO A 53 2.82 -12.69 -7.10
CA PRO A 53 4.22 -13.06 -7.27
C PRO A 53 4.74 -12.59 -8.63
N ALA A 54 5.96 -12.05 -8.67
CA ALA A 54 6.61 -11.71 -9.92
C ALA A 54 7.01 -12.98 -10.69
N PRO A 55 6.62 -13.14 -11.97
CA PRO A 55 7.04 -14.29 -12.77
C PRO A 55 8.54 -14.23 -13.04
N GLY A 56 9.27 -15.31 -12.77
CA GLY A 56 10.66 -15.49 -13.25
C GLY A 56 11.80 -15.22 -12.27
N ALA A 57 11.56 -14.97 -10.98
CA ALA A 57 12.65 -14.85 -10.02
C ALA A 57 12.96 -16.19 -9.36
N GLY A 58 13.99 -16.88 -9.86
CA GLY A 58 14.76 -17.80 -9.00
C GLY A 58 15.35 -17.05 -7.80
N PRO A 59 15.93 -17.76 -6.82
CA PRO A 59 16.48 -17.13 -5.61
C PRO A 59 17.47 -16.02 -5.98
N GLY A 60 17.13 -14.76 -5.66
CA GLY A 60 18.03 -13.60 -5.79
C GLY A 60 17.87 -12.70 -7.03
N GLY A 61 16.90 -12.96 -7.94
CA GLY A 61 16.87 -12.30 -9.26
C GLY A 61 15.62 -11.49 -9.63
N GLY A 62 14.86 -10.95 -8.68
CA GLY A 62 13.61 -10.23 -8.97
C GLY A 62 13.58 -8.77 -8.50
N THR A 63 12.93 -7.91 -9.29
CA THR A 63 12.61 -6.52 -8.95
C THR A 63 11.14 -6.38 -8.56
N ILE A 64 10.79 -5.42 -7.69
CA ILE A 64 9.38 -5.07 -7.44
C ILE A 64 8.84 -4.34 -8.67
N HIS A 65 7.70 -4.77 -9.21
CA HIS A 65 7.06 -4.08 -10.33
C HIS A 65 5.70 -3.51 -9.93
N PHE A 66 5.41 -2.32 -10.43
CA PHE A 66 4.12 -1.66 -10.34
C PHE A 66 3.43 -1.64 -11.70
N ASP A 67 2.15 -1.98 -11.72
CA ASP A 67 1.23 -1.86 -12.84
C ASP A 67 0.06 -0.98 -12.37
N SER A 68 -0.03 0.21 -12.96
CA SER A 68 -0.91 1.31 -12.53
C SER A 68 -0.94 2.43 -13.57
N VAL A 69 -1.78 3.46 -13.34
CA VAL A 69 -2.12 4.50 -14.32
C VAL A 69 -1.52 5.88 -14.01
N ASP A 70 -0.39 5.97 -13.30
CA ASP A 70 0.25 7.24 -12.90
C ASP A 70 -0.71 8.18 -12.13
N CYS A 71 -1.22 7.67 -11.02
CA CYS A 71 -2.14 8.38 -10.15
C CYS A 71 -1.54 8.72 -8.78
N GLU A 72 -2.28 9.47 -7.96
CA GLU A 72 -1.85 9.82 -6.59
C GLU A 72 -1.62 8.57 -5.71
N LEU A 73 -2.46 7.54 -5.84
CA LEU A 73 -2.30 6.26 -5.14
C LEU A 73 -0.93 5.63 -5.45
N GLU A 74 -0.59 5.54 -6.74
CA GLU A 74 0.71 5.02 -7.18
C GLU A 74 1.84 5.87 -6.61
N ALA A 75 1.80 7.19 -6.81
CA ALA A 75 2.86 8.09 -6.38
C ALA A 75 3.14 7.98 -4.87
N ASN A 76 2.10 7.90 -4.05
CA ASN A 76 2.23 7.76 -2.60
C ASN A 76 2.82 6.40 -2.20
N ILE A 77 2.35 5.30 -2.79
CA ILE A 77 2.89 3.96 -2.50
C ILE A 77 4.34 3.86 -2.98
N LEU A 78 4.61 4.29 -4.21
CA LEU A 78 5.93 4.25 -4.84
C LEU A 78 6.97 5.02 -4.01
N ARG A 79 6.63 6.22 -3.53
CA ARG A 79 7.48 7.02 -2.63
C ARG A 79 7.92 6.22 -1.41
N HIS A 80 6.98 5.53 -0.75
CA HIS A 80 7.31 4.80 0.48
C HIS A 80 8.00 3.47 0.22
N VAL A 81 7.66 2.77 -0.86
CA VAL A 81 8.35 1.53 -1.25
C VAL A 81 9.81 1.83 -1.61
N THR A 82 10.07 2.85 -2.43
CA THR A 82 11.44 3.25 -2.83
C THR A 82 12.28 3.81 -1.67
N ALA A 83 11.65 4.33 -0.61
CA ALA A 83 12.37 4.69 0.61
C ALA A 83 12.92 3.44 1.34
N LEU A 84 12.15 2.35 1.32
CA LEU A 84 12.44 1.08 2.01
C LEU A 84 13.28 0.10 1.15
N TRP A 85 13.12 0.16 -0.17
CA TRP A 85 13.74 -0.74 -1.14
C TRP A 85 14.86 -0.02 -1.90
N LYS A 86 16.08 -0.55 -1.86
CA LYS A 86 17.27 0.10 -2.44
C LYS A 86 17.54 -0.25 -3.90
N SER A 87 16.95 -1.33 -4.40
CA SER A 87 17.08 -1.67 -5.82
C SER A 87 16.07 -0.89 -6.65
N PRO A 88 16.28 -0.77 -7.97
CA PRO A 88 15.27 -0.20 -8.86
C PRO A 88 13.92 -0.90 -8.71
N VAL A 89 12.85 -0.17 -9.03
CA VAL A 89 11.48 -0.69 -9.15
C VAL A 89 11.04 -0.54 -10.60
N GLY A 90 10.39 -1.55 -11.14
CA GLY A 90 9.84 -1.49 -12.49
C GLY A 90 8.48 -0.78 -12.48
N LEU A 91 8.27 0.15 -13.42
CA LEU A 91 6.98 0.79 -13.64
C LEU A 91 6.45 0.36 -15.01
N ASN A 92 5.31 -0.33 -15.03
CA ASN A 92 4.61 -0.71 -16.24
C ASN A 92 3.47 0.29 -16.48
N ARG A 93 3.71 1.31 -17.31
CA ARG A 93 2.76 2.37 -17.69
C ARG A 93 2.72 2.52 -19.23
N PRO A 94 1.58 2.88 -19.88
CA PRO A 94 0.28 2.20 -19.93
C PRO A 94 0.31 0.92 -20.81
N GLY A 95 -0.62 -0.02 -20.56
CA GLY A 95 -0.72 -1.31 -21.27
C GLY A 95 -0.78 -2.54 -20.36
N GLY A 96 -0.77 -2.34 -19.04
CA GLY A 96 -0.92 -3.38 -18.01
C GLY A 96 -2.38 -3.72 -17.69
N ARG A 97 -2.61 -4.47 -16.61
CA ARG A 97 -3.96 -4.93 -16.19
C ARG A 97 -4.77 -3.82 -15.52
N VAL A 98 -4.10 -2.82 -14.97
CA VAL A 98 -4.72 -1.75 -14.18
C VAL A 98 -5.11 -0.57 -15.06
N HIS A 99 -6.36 -0.12 -14.92
CA HIS A 99 -6.95 0.93 -15.76
C HIS A 99 -7.63 2.05 -14.93
N SER A 100 -7.49 2.04 -13.61
CA SER A 100 -8.16 2.98 -12.69
C SER A 100 -7.16 3.54 -11.68
N ASP A 101 -7.36 4.80 -11.31
CA ASP A 101 -6.59 5.49 -10.27
C ASP A 101 -6.85 4.95 -8.85
N GLN A 102 -7.95 4.22 -8.67
CA GLN A 102 -8.31 3.52 -7.43
C GLN A 102 -7.73 2.10 -7.36
N GLU A 103 -6.94 1.70 -8.36
CA GLU A 103 -6.42 0.35 -8.50
C GLU A 103 -4.91 0.37 -8.70
N ILE A 104 -4.22 -0.62 -8.13
CA ILE A 104 -2.78 -0.80 -8.30
C ILE A 104 -2.44 -2.28 -8.19
N ARG A 105 -1.52 -2.74 -9.04
CA ARG A 105 -1.00 -4.09 -9.01
C ARG A 105 0.50 -4.05 -8.75
N ILE A 106 0.94 -4.86 -7.80
CA ILE A 106 2.33 -4.94 -7.36
C ILE A 106 2.80 -6.38 -7.50
N LEU A 107 3.84 -6.58 -8.30
CA LEU A 107 4.52 -7.87 -8.43
C LEU A 107 5.69 -7.93 -7.46
N VAL A 108 5.67 -8.91 -6.56
CA VAL A 108 6.67 -9.09 -5.51
C VAL A 108 7.55 -10.31 -5.83
N PRO A 109 8.88 -10.17 -5.85
CA PRO A 109 9.79 -11.30 -6.03
C PRO A 109 9.58 -12.40 -4.99
N LEU A 110 9.46 -13.65 -5.45
CA LEU A 110 9.33 -14.81 -4.56
C LEU A 110 10.60 -15.02 -3.73
N GLY A 111 10.44 -15.43 -2.47
CA GLY A 111 11.56 -15.71 -1.56
C GLY A 111 12.38 -14.49 -1.13
N ASN A 112 11.99 -13.27 -1.53
CA ASN A 112 12.67 -12.04 -1.12
C ASN A 112 11.87 -11.33 -0.02
N GLU A 113 12.18 -11.67 1.23
CA GLU A 113 11.52 -11.10 2.41
C GLU A 113 11.70 -9.57 2.50
N ALA A 114 12.87 -9.05 2.14
CA ALA A 114 13.12 -7.61 2.16
C ALA A 114 12.22 -6.86 1.17
N ALA A 115 12.00 -7.41 -0.03
CA ALA A 115 11.07 -6.86 -1.00
C ALA A 115 9.62 -6.93 -0.51
N ALA A 116 9.21 -8.06 0.09
CA ALA A 116 7.87 -8.22 0.67
C ALA A 116 7.61 -7.19 1.78
N LEU A 117 8.53 -7.03 2.73
CA LEU A 117 8.42 -6.04 3.81
C LEU A 117 8.37 -4.60 3.28
N ALA A 118 9.18 -4.29 2.25
CA ALA A 118 9.14 -2.98 1.62
C ALA A 118 7.76 -2.68 0.99
N VAL A 119 7.16 -3.68 0.33
CA VAL A 119 5.81 -3.56 -0.24
C VAL A 119 4.75 -3.44 0.86
N GLU A 120 4.77 -4.30 1.88
CA GLU A 120 3.81 -4.26 2.98
C GLU A 120 3.75 -2.90 3.67
N PHE A 121 4.91 -2.40 4.11
CA PHE A 121 4.98 -1.12 4.79
C PHE A 121 4.83 0.05 3.83
N GLY A 122 5.34 -0.05 2.61
CA GLY A 122 5.19 0.99 1.60
C GLY A 122 3.74 1.20 1.20
N VAL A 123 2.99 0.12 0.97
CA VAL A 123 1.55 0.17 0.67
C VAL A 123 0.76 0.73 1.85
N LEU A 124 1.03 0.26 3.07
CA LEU A 124 0.38 0.79 4.27
C LEU A 124 0.57 2.31 4.39
N ARG A 125 1.80 2.80 4.22
CA ARG A 125 2.12 4.23 4.30
C ARG A 125 1.53 5.02 3.15
N GLY A 126 1.62 4.51 1.93
CA GLY A 126 1.06 5.13 0.74
C GLY A 126 -0.45 5.29 0.86
N LEU A 127 -1.18 4.22 1.22
CA LEU A 127 -2.61 4.30 1.48
C LEU A 127 -2.94 5.27 2.60
N THR A 128 -2.18 5.26 3.70
CA THR A 128 -2.40 6.20 4.81
C THR A 128 -2.31 7.64 4.36
N ASP A 129 -1.30 7.98 3.55
CA ASP A 129 -1.13 9.33 3.01
C ASP A 129 -2.22 9.66 1.98
N THR A 130 -2.63 8.72 1.13
CA THR A 130 -3.73 8.93 0.17
C THR A 130 -5.08 9.18 0.87
N VAL A 131 -5.37 8.44 1.94
CA VAL A 131 -6.66 8.53 2.65
C VAL A 131 -6.72 9.73 3.60
N HIS A 132 -5.62 10.04 4.28
CA HIS A 132 -5.60 11.02 5.37
C HIS A 132 -4.78 12.27 5.05
N GLY A 133 -4.23 12.37 3.84
CA GLY A 133 -3.23 13.36 3.48
C GLY A 133 -1.83 12.97 3.99
N PRO A 134 -0.77 13.54 3.40
CA PRO A 134 0.59 13.27 3.84
C PRO A 134 0.76 13.66 5.31
N SER A 135 1.38 12.79 6.11
CA SER A 135 1.76 13.17 7.47
C SER A 135 2.77 14.32 7.41
N ARG A 136 2.31 15.57 7.49
CA ARG A 136 3.13 16.77 7.66
C ARG A 136 3.91 16.68 8.97
N SER A 137 5.05 16.01 8.96
CA SER A 137 6.08 16.14 9.99
C SER A 137 6.80 17.46 9.77
N GLY A 138 6.17 18.56 10.19
CA GLY A 138 6.75 19.90 10.10
C GLY A 138 5.67 20.97 10.29
N GLY A 139 5.47 21.39 11.54
CA GLY A 139 4.54 22.48 11.86
C GLY A 139 3.91 22.32 13.24
N SER A 140 4.38 23.14 14.17
CA SER A 140 3.69 23.44 15.42
C SER A 140 2.23 23.78 15.13
N GLY A 141 1.29 23.01 15.66
CA GLY A 141 -0.14 23.20 15.43
C GLY A 141 -0.95 22.27 16.32
N THR A 142 -1.46 22.83 17.40
CA THR A 142 -2.32 22.21 18.41
C THR A 142 -3.58 21.60 17.79
N GLY A 143 -3.54 20.30 17.53
CA GLY A 143 -4.70 19.49 17.12
C GLY A 143 -4.60 18.10 17.75
N ARG A 144 -4.88 18.03 19.06
CA ARG A 144 -4.74 16.83 19.88
C ARG A 144 -5.88 15.85 19.59
N LEU A 145 -5.79 15.12 18.48
CA LEU A 145 -6.47 13.83 18.32
C LEU A 145 -5.39 12.73 18.31
N SER A 146 -5.14 12.16 19.49
CA SER A 146 -4.26 11.02 19.69
C SER A 146 -4.86 9.79 19.03
N ARG A 147 -4.66 9.63 17.71
CA ARG A 147 -5.04 8.39 17.03
C ARG A 147 -4.03 7.29 17.43
N PRO A 148 -4.46 6.18 18.06
CA PRO A 148 -3.58 5.11 18.56
C PRO A 148 -2.59 4.56 17.53
N TRP A 149 -2.99 4.53 16.25
CA TRP A 149 -2.13 4.08 15.16
C TRP A 149 -0.90 4.97 14.95
N ARG A 150 -0.97 6.29 15.20
CA ARG A 150 0.20 7.20 15.05
C ARG A 150 1.28 6.89 16.09
N THR A 151 0.88 6.52 17.31
CA THR A 151 1.80 6.14 18.39
C THR A 151 2.43 4.78 18.10
N TRP A 152 1.63 3.79 17.67
CA TRP A 152 2.12 2.48 17.23
C TRP A 152 3.10 2.61 16.04
N TYR A 153 2.74 3.43 15.04
CA TYR A 153 3.55 3.72 13.86
C TYR A 153 4.87 4.42 14.19
N ARG A 154 4.83 5.45 15.06
CA ARG A 154 6.04 6.14 15.54
C ARG A 154 6.94 5.20 16.36
N LYS A 155 6.38 4.27 17.11
CA LYS A 155 7.17 3.28 17.86
C LYS A 155 7.92 2.31 16.95
N LEU A 156 7.32 1.94 15.82
CA LEU A 156 7.93 1.03 14.85
C LEU A 156 8.96 1.72 13.94
N PHE A 157 8.77 3.01 13.62
CA PHE A 157 9.55 3.67 12.56
C PHE A 157 10.02 5.11 12.88
N GLY A 158 9.65 5.66 14.02
CA GLY A 158 10.01 7.03 14.44
C GLY A 158 11.34 7.12 15.19
N GLY A 159 12.13 6.04 15.22
CA GLY A 159 13.53 6.09 15.65
C GLY A 159 14.31 6.92 14.64
N LYS A 160 14.89 8.03 15.11
CA LYS A 160 15.78 8.88 14.32
C LYS A 160 16.93 8.03 13.74
N ALA A 161 17.21 8.24 12.45
CA ALA A 161 18.57 8.07 11.93
C ALA A 161 19.50 9.08 12.62
#